data_AF-A0A9D8MPZ6-F1
#
_entry.id   AF-A0A9D8MPZ6-F1
#
_cell.length_a   1.000
_cell.length_b   1.000
_cell.length_c   1.000
_cell.angle_alpha   90.00
_cell.angle_beta   90.00
_cell.angle_gamma   90.00
#
_symmetry.space_group_name_H-M   'P 1'
#
loop_
_entity.id
_entity.type
_entity.pdbx_description
1 polymer ?
#
loop_
_entity_poly.entity_id
_entity_poly.type
_entity_poly.pdbx_seq_one_letter_code
_entity_poly.pdbx_strand_id
1 'polypeptide(L)'
;METNINVTKRTDIYSVDPRNVVVVDNFNVRRDFAIDELKEQIKLQGVLNPITVVPFKDENGDEKYRLVDGERRLRATLAAISEGADIKRIKAIFLPRNTKEEDLLIEQMMRNEGKNFTEYEQALMFQRFRDKFGYTQTEIAAKFGKSATFVGRCLSLLELAPEIQDKLESGEISTGAVRQIVELNKDDETAQVAAVQDAIDDAKSKGKSTATSKNISGDAKGQKDLKKVVTGIKILIDATIHAKLHIEDMSAKELIAALHNATTIEDVIKKLGGTIDEPETENESEDEDKLSPMMKQYQELKEKHPDSTLLFRCGDFYETYHEDAEKTAKILGITLTQRGEIKMAGFPHHALDIYLPKLIRSGLRVAICDQLEAPKAKSLVKRGVTEIVSPQ
;
A
#
# COMPACT_ATOMS: atom_id res chain seq x y z
N MET A 1 -0.52 -38.82 -15.71
CA MET A 1 0.89 -39.25 -15.68
C MET A 1 1.58 -38.45 -14.60
N GLU A 2 1.82 -39.08 -13.45
CA GLU A 2 2.56 -38.48 -12.34
C GLU A 2 4.03 -38.37 -12.72
N THR A 3 4.51 -37.17 -13.04
CA THR A 3 5.94 -36.91 -13.10
C THR A 3 6.47 -36.76 -11.68
N ASN A 4 6.98 -37.88 -11.15
CA ASN A 4 7.88 -37.90 -10.00
C ASN A 4 9.13 -37.07 -10.34
N ILE A 5 9.11 -35.76 -10.06
CA ILE A 5 10.31 -34.92 -10.17
C ILE A 5 10.95 -34.89 -8.79
N ASN A 6 11.82 -35.87 -8.52
CA ASN A 6 12.86 -35.70 -7.53
C ASN A 6 14.20 -35.58 -8.25
N VAL A 7 14.37 -34.46 -8.96
CA VAL A 7 15.67 -34.07 -9.51
C VAL A 7 16.16 -32.96 -8.60
N THR A 8 16.95 -33.31 -7.59
CA THR A 8 17.66 -32.33 -6.78
C THR A 8 18.44 -31.44 -7.75
N LYS A 9 17.96 -30.22 -8.02
CA LYS A 9 18.73 -29.18 -8.69
C LYS A 9 19.85 -28.79 -7.72
N ARG A 10 20.87 -29.62 -7.62
CA ARG A 10 22.05 -29.33 -6.81
C ARG A 10 22.76 -28.20 -7.54
N THR A 11 22.51 -26.97 -7.11
CA THR A 11 23.30 -25.83 -7.56
C THR A 11 24.69 -26.04 -6.96
N ASP A 12 25.66 -26.44 -7.79
CA ASP A 12 27.01 -26.73 -7.32
C ASP A 12 27.63 -25.46 -6.71
N ILE A 13 28.08 -25.59 -5.46
CA ILE A 13 28.78 -24.53 -4.75
C ILE A 13 30.29 -24.73 -4.98
N TYR A 14 30.90 -23.76 -5.64
CA TYR A 14 32.32 -23.72 -5.95
C TYR A 14 33.08 -22.85 -4.93
N SER A 15 34.40 -23.00 -4.90
CA SER A 15 35.28 -22.15 -4.08
C SER A 15 36.20 -21.33 -4.97
N VAL A 16 36.05 -20.00 -4.92
CA VAL A 16 36.80 -19.06 -5.77
C VAL A 16 37.69 -18.14 -4.93
N ASP A 17 38.79 -17.68 -5.51
CA ASP A 17 39.59 -16.60 -4.90
C ASP A 17 38.82 -15.28 -5.07
N PRO A 18 38.46 -14.57 -3.98
CA PRO A 18 37.74 -13.30 -4.07
C PRO A 18 38.47 -12.24 -4.89
N ARG A 19 39.81 -12.31 -5.03
CA ARG A 19 40.61 -11.35 -5.82
C ARG A 19 40.43 -11.52 -7.33
N ASN A 20 39.92 -12.67 -7.78
CA ASN A 20 39.62 -12.92 -9.19
C ASN A 20 38.16 -12.58 -9.55
N VAL A 21 37.39 -12.06 -8.58
CA VAL A 21 36.02 -11.63 -8.81
C VAL A 21 36.01 -10.16 -9.26
N VAL A 22 35.42 -9.92 -10.42
CA VAL A 22 35.31 -8.60 -11.06
C VAL A 22 33.89 -8.09 -10.87
N VAL A 23 33.78 -6.92 -10.23
CA VAL A 23 32.52 -6.18 -10.11
C VAL A 23 32.33 -5.40 -11.41
N VAL A 24 31.17 -5.55 -12.05
CA VAL A 24 30.83 -4.79 -13.26
C VAL A 24 30.29 -3.43 -12.85
N ASP A 25 30.91 -2.37 -13.37
CA ASP A 25 30.49 -1.01 -13.09
C ASP A 25 29.02 -0.78 -13.47
N ASN A 26 28.29 -0.11 -12.58
CA ASN A 26 26.86 0.16 -12.69
C ASN A 26 25.97 -1.08 -12.87
N PHE A 27 26.46 -2.31 -12.67
CA PHE A 27 25.60 -3.49 -12.73
C PHE A 27 24.65 -3.54 -11.52
N ASN A 28 25.16 -3.29 -10.32
CA ASN A 28 24.32 -3.14 -9.14
C ASN A 28 23.72 -1.75 -9.02
N VAL A 29 22.44 -1.68 -8.64
CA VAL A 29 21.75 -0.40 -8.37
C VAL A 29 22.04 0.12 -6.96
N ARG A 30 22.45 -0.74 -6.02
CA ARG A 30 22.90 -0.29 -4.70
C ARG A 30 24.29 0.32 -4.76
N ARG A 31 24.44 1.49 -4.13
CA ARG A 31 25.73 2.16 -3.96
C ARG A 31 26.24 2.11 -2.51
N ASP A 32 25.33 2.23 -1.54
CA ASP A 32 25.67 2.03 -0.13
C ASP A 32 25.47 0.57 0.28
N PHE A 33 26.51 0.02 0.89
CA PHE A 33 26.60 -1.38 1.29
C PHE A 33 26.76 -1.58 2.79
N ALA A 34 27.02 -0.55 3.59
CA ALA A 34 27.23 -0.65 5.05
C ALA A 34 28.03 -1.92 5.46
N ILE A 35 29.32 -1.95 5.12
CA ILE A 35 30.13 -3.19 5.15
C ILE A 35 30.78 -3.51 6.50
N ASP A 36 30.81 -2.56 7.45
CA ASP A 36 31.62 -2.68 8.67
C ASP A 36 31.21 -3.86 9.56
N GLU A 37 29.92 -3.97 9.89
CA GLU A 37 29.41 -5.09 10.70
C GLU A 37 29.63 -6.45 10.01
N LEU A 38 29.38 -6.50 8.71
CA LEU A 38 29.52 -7.74 7.94
C LEU A 38 30.99 -8.15 7.79
N LYS A 39 31.90 -7.19 7.68
CA LYS A 39 33.35 -7.41 7.63
C LYS A 39 33.82 -8.10 8.90
N GLU A 40 33.43 -7.60 10.08
CA GLU A 40 33.78 -8.22 11.37
C GLU A 40 33.20 -9.63 11.47
N GLN A 41 31.97 -9.85 11.03
CA GLN A 41 31.38 -11.19 10.98
C GLN A 41 32.16 -12.13 10.05
N ILE A 42 32.59 -11.65 8.87
CA ILE A 42 33.35 -12.43 7.89
C ILE A 42 34.73 -12.81 8.45
N LYS A 43 35.38 -11.94 9.23
CA LYS A 43 36.64 -12.30 9.91
C LYS A 43 36.46 -13.47 10.88
N LEU A 44 35.31 -13.54 11.57
CA LEU A 44 35.03 -14.58 12.58
C LEU A 44 34.55 -15.91 11.98
N GLN A 45 33.64 -15.86 11.00
CA GLN A 45 32.93 -17.05 10.50
C GLN A 45 33.18 -17.34 9.01
N GLY A 46 33.90 -16.47 8.32
CA GLY A 46 34.00 -16.50 6.86
C GLY A 46 32.68 -16.11 6.19
N VAL A 47 32.64 -16.28 4.86
CA VAL A 47 31.45 -15.96 4.07
C VAL A 47 30.48 -17.15 4.12
N LEU A 48 29.40 -17.01 4.90
CA LEU A 48 28.38 -18.06 5.08
C LEU A 48 27.60 -18.35 3.80
N ASN A 49 27.04 -17.31 3.19
CA ASN A 49 26.19 -17.43 2.00
C ASN A 49 27.04 -17.23 0.72
N PRO A 50 26.94 -18.11 -0.28
CA PRO A 50 27.75 -18.02 -1.49
C PRO A 50 27.40 -16.80 -2.35
N ILE A 51 28.41 -16.20 -2.99
CA ILE A 51 28.19 -15.16 -4.02
C ILE A 51 27.78 -15.80 -5.35
N THR A 52 27.16 -15.04 -6.26
CA THR A 52 26.81 -15.55 -7.59
C THR A 52 27.68 -14.91 -8.64
N VAL A 53 28.30 -15.72 -9.50
CA VAL A 53 29.25 -15.26 -10.52
C VAL A 53 29.06 -15.94 -11.86
N VAL A 54 29.47 -15.27 -12.94
CA VAL A 54 29.63 -15.85 -14.28
C VAL A 54 31.13 -15.98 -14.56
N PRO A 55 31.68 -17.19 -14.73
CA PRO A 55 33.10 -17.37 -15.04
C PRO A 55 33.42 -16.91 -16.46
N PHE A 56 34.52 -16.18 -16.65
CA PHE A 56 35.05 -15.77 -17.95
C PHE A 56 36.58 -15.82 -17.95
N LYS A 57 37.19 -15.73 -19.14
CA LYS A 57 38.64 -15.60 -19.28
C LYS A 57 38.99 -14.16 -19.63
N ASP A 58 39.99 -13.59 -18.96
CA ASP A 58 40.49 -12.27 -19.33
C ASP A 58 41.41 -12.33 -20.57
N GLU A 59 41.95 -11.17 -20.97
CA GLU A 59 42.83 -11.03 -22.14
C GLU A 59 44.11 -11.88 -22.02
N ASN A 60 44.53 -12.19 -20.79
CA ASN A 60 45.71 -13.01 -20.49
C ASN A 60 45.37 -14.52 -20.43
N GLY A 61 44.09 -14.88 -20.55
CA GLY A 61 43.61 -16.25 -20.46
C GLY A 61 43.38 -16.75 -19.03
N ASP A 62 43.54 -15.88 -18.03
CA ASP A 62 43.31 -16.19 -16.62
C ASP A 62 41.81 -16.30 -16.33
N GLU A 63 41.43 -17.25 -15.48
CA GLU A 63 40.04 -17.44 -15.10
C GLU A 63 39.61 -16.37 -14.08
N LYS A 64 38.67 -15.53 -14.50
CA LYS A 64 38.05 -14.46 -13.71
C LYS A 64 36.55 -14.72 -13.56
N TYR A 65 35.94 -14.05 -12.60
CA TYR A 65 34.55 -14.27 -12.24
C TYR A 65 33.79 -12.95 -12.24
N ARG A 66 32.84 -12.78 -13.15
CA ARG A 66 31.99 -11.60 -13.16
C ARG A 66 30.96 -11.73 -12.04
N LEU A 67 30.93 -10.77 -11.12
CA LEU A 67 29.96 -10.76 -10.04
C LEU A 67 28.55 -10.45 -10.55
N VAL A 68 27.56 -11.22 -10.10
CA VAL A 68 26.12 -11.02 -10.39
C VAL A 68 25.37 -10.65 -9.12
N ASP A 69 25.62 -11.37 -8.02
CA ASP A 69 25.02 -11.09 -6.72
C ASP A 69 26.02 -11.32 -5.59
N GLY A 70 25.82 -10.61 -4.47
CA GLY A 70 26.64 -10.72 -3.28
C GLY A 70 27.74 -9.67 -3.17
N GLU A 71 27.57 -8.52 -3.81
CA GLU A 71 28.58 -7.45 -3.81
C GLU A 71 28.95 -6.96 -2.42
N ARG A 72 27.96 -6.79 -1.53
CA ARG A 72 28.22 -6.45 -0.12
C ARG A 72 29.18 -7.46 0.55
N ARG A 73 28.97 -8.75 0.29
CA ARG A 73 29.80 -9.85 0.85
C ARG A 73 31.19 -9.82 0.24
N LEU A 74 31.31 -9.62 -1.07
CA LEU A 74 32.60 -9.52 -1.74
C LEU A 74 33.40 -8.31 -1.22
N ARG A 75 32.79 -7.12 -1.19
CA ARG A 75 33.43 -5.89 -0.69
C ARG A 75 33.88 -6.04 0.77
N ALA A 76 33.02 -6.57 1.64
CA ALA A 76 33.37 -6.84 3.03
C ALA A 76 34.50 -7.88 3.16
N THR A 77 34.52 -8.91 2.30
CA THR A 77 35.60 -9.91 2.26
C THR A 77 36.93 -9.28 1.86
N LEU A 78 36.94 -8.48 0.79
CA LEU A 78 38.14 -7.80 0.31
C LEU A 78 38.68 -6.81 1.35
N ALA A 79 37.78 -6.09 2.03
CA ALA A 79 38.15 -5.22 3.16
C ALA A 79 38.77 -6.03 4.32
N ALA A 80 38.16 -7.15 4.71
CA ALA A 80 38.72 -8.03 5.74
C ALA A 80 40.11 -8.56 5.38
N ILE A 81 40.33 -8.96 4.12
CA ILE A 81 41.64 -9.39 3.60
C ILE A 81 42.66 -8.25 3.69
N SER A 82 42.27 -7.03 3.33
CA SER A 82 43.15 -5.86 3.41
C SER A 82 43.55 -5.51 4.86
N GLU A 83 42.69 -5.82 5.83
CA GLU A 83 42.95 -5.67 7.27
C GLU A 83 43.69 -6.89 7.87
N GLY A 84 44.13 -7.84 7.04
CA GLY A 84 44.97 -8.97 7.45
C GLY A 84 44.26 -10.28 7.72
N ALA A 85 42.96 -10.41 7.39
CA ALA A 85 42.26 -11.69 7.52
C ALA A 85 42.78 -12.73 6.50
N ASP A 86 43.09 -13.96 6.95
CA ASP A 86 43.50 -15.06 6.07
C ASP A 86 42.30 -15.71 5.37
N ILE A 87 41.75 -15.02 4.37
CA ILE A 87 40.66 -15.53 3.54
C ILE A 87 41.22 -15.83 2.14
N LYS A 88 41.46 -17.11 1.87
CA LYS A 88 41.99 -17.58 0.57
C LYS A 88 40.89 -17.82 -0.46
N ARG A 89 39.75 -18.35 -0.02
CA ARG A 89 38.64 -18.71 -0.91
C ARG A 89 37.28 -18.42 -0.27
N ILE A 90 36.32 -18.07 -1.11
CA ILE A 90 34.92 -17.88 -0.74
C ILE A 90 34.02 -18.79 -1.56
N LYS A 91 32.85 -19.12 -1.01
CA LYS A 91 31.85 -19.94 -1.70
C LYS A 91 31.17 -19.13 -2.79
N ALA A 92 30.98 -19.73 -3.97
CA ALA A 92 30.32 -19.11 -5.10
C ALA A 92 29.42 -20.10 -5.86
N ILE A 93 28.32 -19.60 -6.41
CA ILE A 93 27.44 -20.29 -7.35
C ILE A 93 27.78 -19.80 -8.75
N PHE A 94 28.00 -20.73 -9.68
CA PHE A 94 28.31 -20.40 -11.07
C PHE A 94 27.04 -20.37 -11.91
N LEU A 95 26.84 -19.26 -12.59
CA LEU A 95 25.88 -19.17 -13.69
C LEU A 95 26.55 -19.56 -15.01
N PRO A 96 25.80 -20.14 -15.97
CA PRO A 96 26.32 -20.47 -17.29
C PRO A 96 27.00 -19.28 -17.98
N ARG A 97 28.08 -19.53 -18.73
CA ARG A 97 28.82 -18.47 -19.45
C ARG A 97 27.98 -17.72 -20.49
N ASN A 98 26.95 -18.38 -21.02
CA ASN A 98 26.03 -17.85 -22.01
C ASN A 98 24.76 -17.23 -21.39
N THR A 99 24.71 -17.04 -20.07
CA THR A 99 23.58 -16.38 -19.41
C THR A 99 23.43 -14.97 -19.95
N LYS A 100 22.22 -14.62 -20.40
CA LYS A 100 21.94 -13.32 -20.98
C LYS A 100 21.99 -12.25 -19.90
N GLU A 101 22.41 -11.03 -20.24
CA GLU A 101 22.42 -9.91 -19.30
C GLU A 101 21.04 -9.67 -18.68
N GLU A 102 19.98 -9.89 -19.44
CA GLU A 102 18.60 -9.86 -18.97
C GLU A 102 18.36 -10.82 -17.80
N ASP A 103 18.73 -12.10 -17.96
CA ASP A 103 18.56 -13.12 -16.92
C ASP A 103 19.39 -12.80 -15.67
N LEU A 104 20.57 -12.19 -15.85
CA LEU A 104 21.41 -11.74 -14.73
C LEU A 104 20.74 -10.62 -13.92
N LEU A 105 20.09 -9.66 -14.59
CA LEU A 105 19.35 -8.59 -13.92
C LEU A 105 18.08 -9.11 -13.23
N ILE A 106 17.42 -10.11 -13.81
CA ILE A 106 16.27 -10.79 -13.19
C ILE A 106 16.71 -11.51 -11.92
N GLU A 107 17.80 -12.31 -12.00
CA GLU A 107 18.40 -13.00 -10.85
C GLU A 107 18.72 -12.02 -9.72
N GLN A 108 19.28 -10.87 -10.06
CA GLN A 108 19.60 -9.84 -9.07
C GLN A 108 18.34 -9.33 -8.35
N MET A 109 17.25 -9.07 -9.07
CA MET A 109 16.00 -8.59 -8.46
C MET A 109 15.23 -9.65 -7.69
N MET A 110 15.26 -10.91 -8.15
CA MET A 110 14.47 -12.01 -7.58
C MET A 110 15.13 -12.66 -6.37
N ARG A 111 16.43 -12.44 -6.15
CA ARG A 111 17.12 -12.95 -4.97
C ARG A 111 16.66 -12.22 -3.72
N ASN A 112 15.98 -12.97 -2.86
CA ASN A 112 15.52 -12.51 -1.54
C ASN A 112 16.60 -12.67 -0.45
N GLU A 113 17.85 -12.97 -0.81
CA GLU A 113 18.95 -13.12 0.15
C GLU A 113 19.52 -11.74 0.54
N GLY A 114 18.97 -11.14 1.60
CA GLY A 114 19.48 -9.90 2.19
C GLY A 114 18.41 -8.82 2.35
N LYS A 115 18.82 -7.55 2.27
CA LYS A 115 17.89 -6.41 2.30
C LYS A 115 17.12 -6.37 0.98
N ASN A 116 15.79 -6.27 1.05
CA ASN A 116 14.95 -6.10 -0.14
C ASN A 116 15.28 -4.78 -0.83
N PHE A 117 15.17 -4.76 -2.16
CA PHE A 117 15.32 -3.51 -2.90
C PHE A 117 14.27 -2.49 -2.47
N THR A 118 14.67 -1.24 -2.31
CA THR A 118 13.74 -0.14 -2.09
C THR A 118 12.91 0.08 -3.35
N GLU A 119 11.74 0.73 -3.26
CA GLU A 119 10.94 1.01 -4.45
C GLU A 119 11.68 1.93 -5.44
N TYR A 120 12.63 2.76 -4.96
CA TYR A 120 13.50 3.59 -5.79
C TYR A 120 14.55 2.75 -6.52
N GLU A 121 15.21 1.82 -5.83
CA GLU A 121 16.13 0.87 -6.49
C GLU A 121 15.41 -0.02 -7.51
N GLN A 122 14.18 -0.44 -7.20
CA GLN A 122 13.31 -1.15 -8.15
C GLN A 122 12.98 -0.27 -9.37
N ALA A 123 12.76 1.03 -9.17
CA ALA A 123 12.53 1.96 -10.28
C ALA A 123 13.73 2.02 -11.23
N LEU A 124 14.96 2.12 -10.70
CA LEU A 124 16.19 2.10 -11.50
C LEU A 124 16.31 0.80 -12.31
N MET A 125 15.96 -0.34 -11.71
CA MET A 125 15.95 -1.61 -12.44
C MET A 125 14.88 -1.62 -13.53
N PHE A 126 13.64 -1.21 -13.23
CA PHE A 126 12.57 -1.14 -14.21
C PHE A 126 12.91 -0.20 -15.38
N GLN A 127 13.58 0.93 -15.10
CA GLN A 127 14.10 1.82 -16.12
C GLN A 127 15.12 1.10 -17.01
N ARG A 128 16.06 0.33 -16.44
CA ARG A 128 16.99 -0.47 -17.25
C ARG A 128 16.28 -1.49 -18.12
N PHE A 129 15.24 -2.15 -17.60
CA PHE A 129 14.45 -3.10 -18.39
C PHE A 129 13.76 -2.42 -19.58
N ARG A 130 13.22 -1.23 -19.37
CA ARG A 130 12.62 -0.40 -20.42
C ARG A 130 13.66 0.07 -21.44
N ASP A 131 14.75 0.67 -20.97
CA ASP A 131 15.70 1.40 -21.82
C ASP A 131 16.65 0.45 -22.57
N LYS A 132 17.07 -0.67 -21.96
CA LYS A 132 17.98 -1.64 -22.60
C LYS A 132 17.26 -2.73 -23.41
N PHE A 133 16.09 -3.18 -22.96
CA PHE A 133 15.41 -4.34 -23.57
C PHE A 133 14.07 -3.97 -24.22
N GLY A 134 13.63 -2.71 -24.11
CA GLY A 134 12.40 -2.22 -24.76
C GLY A 134 11.12 -2.70 -24.07
N TYR A 135 11.19 -3.22 -22.85
CA TYR A 135 10.01 -3.74 -22.16
C TYR A 135 9.02 -2.64 -21.78
N THR A 136 7.74 -2.94 -21.96
CA THR A 136 6.62 -2.14 -21.46
C THR A 136 6.42 -2.35 -19.96
N GLN A 137 5.71 -1.42 -19.30
CA GLN A 137 5.40 -1.52 -17.87
C GLN A 137 4.65 -2.82 -17.53
N THR A 138 3.77 -3.28 -18.42
CA THR A 138 2.99 -4.51 -18.25
C THR A 138 3.87 -5.76 -18.33
N GLU A 139 4.83 -5.80 -19.25
CA GLU A 139 5.76 -6.93 -19.38
C GLU A 139 6.72 -7.00 -18.19
N ILE A 140 7.24 -5.85 -17.73
CA ILE A 140 8.03 -5.76 -16.50
C ILE A 140 7.21 -6.28 -15.31
N ALA A 141 5.96 -5.83 -15.19
CA ALA A 141 5.07 -6.26 -14.12
C ALA A 141 4.84 -7.79 -14.12
N ALA A 142 4.55 -8.36 -15.28
CA ALA A 142 4.38 -9.80 -15.45
C ALA A 142 5.65 -10.58 -15.10
N LYS A 143 6.82 -10.10 -15.52
CA LYS A 143 8.12 -10.74 -15.28
C LYS A 143 8.49 -10.81 -13.79
N PHE A 144 8.13 -9.79 -13.01
CA PHE A 144 8.44 -9.71 -11.57
C PHE A 144 7.26 -10.05 -10.64
N GLY A 145 6.12 -10.49 -11.18
CA GLY A 145 4.92 -10.79 -10.39
C GLY A 145 4.37 -9.56 -9.65
N LYS A 146 4.43 -8.39 -10.28
CA LYS A 146 3.93 -7.10 -9.77
C LYS A 146 2.75 -6.61 -10.60
N SER A 147 2.08 -5.54 -10.15
CA SER A 147 1.08 -4.85 -10.97
C SER A 147 1.72 -3.79 -11.87
N ALA A 148 1.15 -3.54 -13.05
CA ALA A 148 1.60 -2.46 -13.94
C ALA A 148 1.54 -1.09 -13.22
N THR A 149 0.51 -0.88 -12.38
CA THR A 149 0.39 0.30 -11.52
C THR A 149 1.57 0.44 -10.56
N PHE A 150 2.04 -0.66 -9.97
CA PHE A 150 3.22 -0.64 -9.10
C PHE A 150 4.48 -0.25 -9.87
N VAL A 151 4.70 -0.82 -11.06
CA VAL A 151 5.85 -0.50 -11.92
C VAL A 151 5.82 0.98 -12.32
N GLY A 152 4.68 1.49 -12.79
CA GLY A 152 4.51 2.91 -13.12
C GLY A 152 4.77 3.83 -11.92
N ARG A 153 4.26 3.45 -10.74
CA ARG A 153 4.46 4.19 -9.49
C ARG A 153 5.92 4.17 -8.99
N CYS A 154 6.70 3.16 -9.33
CA CYS A 154 8.14 3.15 -9.10
C CYS A 154 8.83 4.08 -10.09
N LEU A 155 8.54 3.94 -11.38
CA LEU A 155 9.15 4.76 -12.45
C LEU A 155 8.90 6.26 -12.25
N SER A 156 7.74 6.67 -11.73
CA SER A 156 7.45 8.08 -11.44
C SER A 156 8.38 8.70 -10.38
N LEU A 157 9.08 7.88 -9.56
CA LEU A 157 10.08 8.39 -8.61
C LEU A 157 11.33 8.93 -9.32
N LEU A 158 11.60 8.46 -10.53
CA LEU A 158 12.74 8.89 -11.36
C LEU A 158 12.46 10.19 -12.13
N GLU A 159 11.19 10.65 -12.11
CA GLU A 159 10.75 11.91 -12.73
C GLU A 159 10.82 13.08 -11.74
N LEU A 160 11.15 12.82 -10.47
CA LEU A 160 11.25 13.85 -9.43
C LEU A 160 12.52 14.69 -9.57
N ALA A 161 12.57 15.84 -8.90
CA ALA A 161 13.76 16.67 -8.83
C ALA A 161 15.00 15.88 -8.35
N PRO A 162 16.20 16.11 -8.94
CA PRO A 162 17.43 15.38 -8.57
C PRO A 162 17.73 15.41 -7.07
N GLU A 163 17.45 16.53 -6.41
CA GLU A 163 17.64 16.69 -4.96
C GLU A 163 16.80 15.67 -4.17
N ILE A 164 15.55 15.41 -4.60
CA ILE A 164 14.67 14.42 -3.96
C ILE A 164 15.17 12.99 -4.26
N GLN A 165 15.62 12.74 -5.48
CA GLN A 165 16.20 11.46 -5.89
C GLN A 165 17.44 11.11 -5.06
N ASP A 166 18.33 12.07 -4.82
CA ASP A 166 19.52 11.91 -3.99
C ASP A 166 19.16 11.52 -2.55
N LYS A 167 18.12 12.15 -1.98
CA LYS A 167 17.62 11.82 -0.63
C LYS A 167 16.96 10.44 -0.54
N LEU A 168 16.32 9.98 -1.62
CA LEU A 168 15.79 8.62 -1.71
C LEU A 168 16.92 7.59 -1.83
N GLU A 169 17.97 7.90 -2.61
CA GLU A 169 19.13 7.05 -2.80
C GLU A 169 19.95 6.91 -1.50
N SER A 170 20.16 8.00 -0.76
CA SER A 170 20.85 7.98 0.53
C SER A 170 20.04 7.33 1.65
N GLY A 171 18.74 7.09 1.43
CA GLY A 171 17.84 6.54 2.43
C GLY A 171 17.49 7.52 3.56
N GLU A 172 17.74 8.81 3.37
CA GLU A 172 17.35 9.88 4.31
C GLU A 172 15.82 10.04 4.37
N ILE A 173 15.10 9.69 3.31
CA ILE A 173 13.63 9.73 3.26
C ILE A 173 13.05 8.46 2.63
N SER A 174 11.89 8.03 3.14
CA SER A 174 11.15 6.89 2.58
C SER A 174 10.34 7.27 1.34
N THR A 175 10.16 6.32 0.41
CA THR A 175 9.35 6.52 -0.80
C THR A 175 7.89 6.83 -0.49
N GLY A 176 7.35 6.29 0.60
CA GLY A 176 6.01 6.61 1.09
C GLY A 176 5.88 8.07 1.55
N ALA A 177 6.92 8.63 2.16
CA ALA A 177 6.92 10.03 2.56
C ALA A 177 7.00 10.96 1.34
N VAL A 178 7.92 10.69 0.42
CA VAL A 178 8.06 11.49 -0.82
C VAL A 178 6.76 11.52 -1.61
N ARG A 179 6.08 10.38 -1.78
CA ARG A 179 4.79 10.34 -2.47
C ARG A 179 3.74 11.23 -1.82
N GLN A 180 3.66 11.22 -0.50
CA GLN A 180 2.72 12.09 0.23
C GLN A 180 3.07 13.57 0.06
N ILE A 181 4.36 13.93 0.03
CA ILE A 181 4.80 15.31 -0.22
C ILE A 181 4.44 15.76 -1.65
N VAL A 182 4.71 14.91 -2.64
CA VAL A 182 4.37 15.17 -4.06
C VAL A 182 2.86 15.31 -4.22
N GLU A 183 2.07 14.50 -3.53
CA GLU A 183 0.60 14.59 -3.59
C GLU A 183 0.05 15.87 -2.94
N LEU A 184 0.71 16.40 -1.90
CA LEU A 184 0.35 17.66 -1.25
C LEU A 184 0.76 18.89 -2.08
N ASN A 185 1.84 18.80 -2.86
CA ASN A 185 2.45 19.91 -3.59
C ASN A 185 2.54 19.60 -5.10
N LYS A 186 1.43 19.20 -5.73
CA LYS A 186 1.42 18.62 -7.09
C LYS A 186 2.06 19.50 -8.16
N ASP A 187 1.98 20.82 -8.01
CA ASP A 187 2.37 21.78 -9.05
C ASP A 187 3.60 22.62 -8.67
N ASP A 188 4.24 22.34 -7.53
CA ASP A 188 5.37 23.14 -7.02
C ASP A 188 6.54 22.25 -6.60
N GLU A 189 7.49 22.06 -7.52
CA GLU A 189 8.72 21.30 -7.28
C GLU A 189 9.58 21.92 -6.17
N THR A 190 9.60 23.25 -6.06
CA THR A 190 10.39 23.93 -5.01
C THR A 190 9.81 23.68 -3.63
N ALA A 191 8.48 23.69 -3.50
CA ALA A 191 7.79 23.31 -2.28
C ALA A 191 7.97 21.82 -1.94
N GLN A 192 8.03 20.94 -2.95
CA GLN A 192 8.32 19.52 -2.72
C GLN A 192 9.72 19.33 -2.11
N VAL A 193 10.75 19.96 -2.67
CA VAL A 193 12.13 19.86 -2.15
C VAL A 193 12.21 20.43 -0.73
N ALA A 194 11.59 21.58 -0.46
CA ALA A 194 11.55 22.17 0.87
C ALA A 194 10.86 21.24 1.89
N ALA A 195 9.68 20.70 1.54
CA ALA A 195 8.95 19.79 2.42
C ALA A 195 9.68 18.46 2.66
N VAL A 196 10.48 17.97 1.70
CA VAL A 196 11.37 16.81 1.90
C VAL A 196 12.44 17.14 2.93
N GLN A 197 13.07 18.32 2.81
CA GLN A 197 14.10 18.77 3.75
C GLN A 197 13.54 18.95 5.17
N ASP A 198 12.38 19.58 5.30
CA ASP A 198 11.69 19.74 6.60
C ASP A 198 11.37 18.39 7.25
N ALA A 199 10.90 17.41 6.47
CA ALA A 199 10.62 16.07 6.97
C ALA A 199 11.89 15.34 7.43
N ILE A 200 13.01 15.55 6.74
CA ILE A 200 14.32 15.00 7.13
C ILE A 200 14.81 15.65 8.43
N ASP A 201 14.68 16.96 8.57
CA ASP A 201 15.12 17.68 9.76
C ASP A 201 14.26 17.33 10.98
N ASP A 202 12.94 17.16 10.82
CA ASP A 202 12.06 16.63 11.85
C ASP A 202 12.48 15.20 12.27
N ALA A 203 12.82 14.33 11.32
CA ALA A 203 13.28 12.98 11.61
C ALA A 203 14.61 12.98 12.39
N LYS A 204 15.58 13.79 11.96
CA LYS A 204 16.88 13.96 12.63
C LYS A 204 16.73 14.53 14.04
N SER A 205 15.86 15.50 14.24
CA SER A 205 15.55 16.05 15.58
C SER A 205 15.00 14.99 16.55
N LYS A 206 14.34 13.95 16.02
CA LYS A 206 13.80 12.81 16.76
C LYS A 206 14.76 11.61 16.80
N GLY A 207 16.01 11.79 16.38
CA GLY A 207 17.05 10.74 16.37
C GLY A 207 16.83 9.62 15.37
N LYS A 208 16.02 9.85 14.32
CA LYS A 208 15.76 8.86 13.25
C LYS A 208 16.64 9.14 12.05
N SER A 209 17.23 8.09 11.48
CA SER A 209 18.04 8.16 10.26
C SER A 209 17.23 8.35 8.99
N THR A 210 15.96 7.96 8.99
CA THR A 210 15.08 8.02 7.81
C THR A 210 13.77 8.72 8.14
N ALA A 211 13.40 9.71 7.33
CA ALA A 211 12.12 10.38 7.38
C ALA A 211 11.00 9.51 6.79
N THR A 212 9.91 9.42 7.53
CA THR A 212 8.72 8.63 7.17
C THR A 212 7.51 9.55 6.99
N SER A 213 6.39 9.00 6.51
CA SER A 213 5.13 9.74 6.37
C SER A 213 4.66 10.44 7.66
N LYS A 214 5.17 10.02 8.84
CA LYS A 214 4.87 10.65 10.14
C LYS A 214 5.66 11.94 10.40
N ASN A 215 6.74 12.15 9.66
CA ASN A 215 7.63 13.31 9.79
C ASN A 215 7.24 14.45 8.85
N ILE A 216 6.36 14.18 7.89
CA ILE A 216 5.76 15.22 7.07
C ILE A 216 4.89 16.02 8.02
N SER A 217 5.34 17.25 8.30
CA SER A 217 4.67 18.30 9.04
C SER A 217 3.42 18.79 8.30
N GLY A 218 2.58 17.87 7.85
CA GLY A 218 1.17 18.18 7.67
C GLY A 218 0.60 18.32 9.07
N ASP A 219 0.19 19.53 9.41
CA ASP A 219 -1.15 19.94 9.86
C ASP A 219 -2.27 18.87 10.02
N ALA A 220 -1.98 17.59 10.21
CA ALA A 220 -2.93 16.51 10.39
C ALA A 220 -3.57 16.57 11.78
N LYS A 221 -2.89 17.19 12.76
CA LYS A 221 -3.48 17.51 14.07
C LYS A 221 -4.32 18.79 13.96
N GLY A 222 -3.77 19.85 13.38
CA GLY A 222 -4.46 21.13 13.11
C GLY A 222 -5.72 20.98 12.26
N GLN A 223 -5.64 20.35 11.09
CA GLN A 223 -6.80 20.10 10.21
C GLN A 223 -7.81 19.12 10.81
N LYS A 224 -7.38 18.13 11.59
CA LYS A 224 -8.30 17.23 12.29
C LYS A 224 -9.05 17.96 13.40
N ASP A 225 -8.37 18.86 14.10
CA ASP A 225 -8.98 19.67 15.16
C ASP A 225 -9.86 20.78 14.57
N LEU A 226 -9.46 21.41 13.45
CA LEU A 226 -10.28 22.36 12.69
C LEU A 226 -11.54 21.71 12.13
N LYS A 227 -11.43 20.48 11.58
CA LYS A 227 -12.59 19.70 11.13
C LYS A 227 -13.55 19.38 12.26
N LYS A 228 -13.08 19.07 13.46
CA LYS A 228 -13.94 18.86 14.64
C LYS A 228 -14.67 20.14 15.04
N VAL A 229 -13.97 21.28 15.06
CA VAL A 229 -14.56 22.59 15.38
C VAL A 229 -15.64 22.96 14.36
N VAL A 230 -15.35 22.84 13.06
CA VAL A 230 -16.33 23.11 11.99
C VAL A 230 -17.53 22.17 12.07
N THR A 231 -17.32 20.90 12.40
CA THR A 231 -18.42 19.93 12.59
C THR A 231 -19.28 20.29 13.79
N GLY A 232 -18.67 20.68 14.92
CA GLY A 232 -19.40 21.13 16.11
C GLY A 232 -20.23 22.38 15.85
N ILE A 233 -19.69 23.36 15.12
CA ILE A 233 -20.43 24.57 14.74
C ILE A 233 -21.64 24.23 13.86
N LYS A 234 -21.49 23.32 12.89
CA LYS A 234 -22.62 22.87 12.04
C LYS A 234 -23.73 22.22 12.86
N ILE A 235 -23.38 21.32 13.78
CA ILE A 235 -24.36 20.66 14.66
C ILE A 235 -25.10 21.70 15.52
N LEU A 236 -24.40 22.72 16.01
CA LEU A 236 -25.01 23.78 16.82
C LEU A 236 -25.97 24.66 16.02
N ILE A 237 -25.62 25.00 14.78
CA ILE A 237 -26.48 25.76 13.86
C ILE A 237 -27.73 24.93 13.53
N ASP A 238 -27.57 23.67 13.16
CA ASP A 238 -28.69 22.77 12.84
C ASP A 238 -29.62 22.59 14.06
N ALA A 239 -29.06 22.39 15.26
CA ALA A 239 -29.84 22.29 16.51
C ALA A 239 -30.66 23.56 16.80
N THR A 240 -30.09 24.72 16.49
CA THR A 240 -30.76 26.02 16.69
C THR A 240 -31.94 26.20 15.74
N ILE A 241 -31.76 25.83 14.48
CA ILE A 241 -32.81 25.90 13.45
C ILE A 241 -33.95 24.96 13.80
N HIS A 242 -33.65 23.74 14.26
CA HIS A 242 -34.67 22.73 14.58
C HIS A 242 -35.43 23.04 15.88
N ALA A 243 -34.78 23.54 16.92
CA ALA A 243 -35.39 23.74 18.24
C ALA A 243 -35.72 25.21 18.58
N LYS A 244 -35.56 26.15 17.64
CA LYS A 244 -35.72 27.61 17.84
C LYS A 244 -35.01 28.12 19.10
N LEU A 245 -33.78 27.65 19.33
CA LEU A 245 -32.99 28.03 20.50
C LEU A 245 -32.45 29.47 20.35
N HIS A 246 -32.58 30.31 21.37
CA HIS A 246 -31.97 31.65 21.38
C HIS A 246 -30.51 31.56 21.86
N ILE A 247 -29.62 31.06 21.01
CA ILE A 247 -28.18 30.90 21.33
C ILE A 247 -27.42 32.22 21.52
N GLU A 248 -28.01 33.35 21.11
CA GLU A 248 -27.43 34.70 21.26
C GLU A 248 -27.28 35.10 22.74
N ASP A 249 -28.08 34.53 23.63
CA ASP A 249 -28.07 34.80 25.07
C ASP A 249 -27.18 33.82 25.87
N MET A 250 -26.55 32.85 25.21
CA MET A 250 -25.79 31.77 25.87
C MET A 250 -24.31 32.08 25.97
N SER A 251 -23.69 31.69 27.10
CA SER A 251 -22.25 31.89 27.28
C SER A 251 -21.43 30.90 26.46
N ALA A 252 -20.24 31.32 26.02
CA ALA A 252 -19.32 30.46 25.29
C ALA A 252 -18.99 29.14 26.04
N LYS A 253 -19.02 29.18 27.37
CA LYS A 253 -18.79 28.01 28.23
C LYS A 253 -19.90 26.96 28.11
N GLU A 254 -21.15 27.39 27.99
CA GLU A 254 -22.32 26.52 27.86
C GLU A 254 -22.36 25.86 26.47
N LEU A 255 -22.05 26.62 25.42
CA LEU A 255 -21.97 26.10 24.06
C LEU A 255 -20.85 25.06 23.90
N ILE A 256 -19.69 25.33 24.48
CA ILE A 256 -18.57 24.38 24.47
C ILE A 256 -18.92 23.11 25.23
N ALA A 257 -19.63 23.21 26.36
CA ALA A 257 -20.07 22.05 27.13
C ALA A 257 -21.11 21.19 26.38
N ALA A 258 -22.04 21.83 25.67
CA ALA A 258 -23.04 21.13 24.86
C ALA A 258 -22.39 20.36 23.69
N LEU A 259 -21.38 20.95 23.06
CA LEU A 259 -20.63 20.33 21.95
C LEU A 259 -19.60 19.29 22.41
N HIS A 260 -19.24 19.27 23.70
CA HIS A 260 -18.29 18.29 24.20
C HIS A 260 -18.88 16.87 24.12
N ASN A 261 -18.25 16.02 23.29
CA ASN A 261 -18.66 14.65 23.00
C ASN A 261 -20.06 14.48 22.36
N ALA A 262 -20.63 15.53 21.78
CA ALA A 262 -21.89 15.40 21.05
C ALA A 262 -21.65 14.90 19.61
N THR A 263 -22.38 13.86 19.22
CA THR A 263 -22.32 13.28 17.85
C THR A 263 -23.61 13.47 17.07
N THR A 264 -24.70 13.86 17.73
CA THR A 264 -26.03 14.05 17.12
C THR A 264 -26.63 15.39 17.53
N ILE A 265 -27.55 15.89 16.70
CA ILE A 265 -28.28 17.15 16.93
C ILE A 265 -29.15 17.04 18.20
N GLU A 266 -29.79 15.89 18.40
CA GLU A 266 -30.64 15.58 19.56
C GLU A 266 -29.89 15.68 20.90
N ASP A 267 -28.63 15.21 20.95
CA ASP A 267 -27.80 15.31 22.15
C ASP A 267 -27.51 16.77 22.53
N VAL A 268 -27.32 17.64 21.53
CA VAL A 268 -27.07 19.06 21.73
C VAL A 268 -28.35 19.77 22.17
N ILE A 269 -29.49 19.51 21.53
CA ILE A 269 -30.80 20.08 21.90
C ILE A 269 -31.15 19.73 23.34
N LYS A 270 -30.97 18.46 23.74
CA LYS A 270 -31.24 17.99 25.10
C LYS A 270 -30.34 18.63 26.14
N LYS A 271 -29.05 18.82 25.83
CA LYS A 271 -28.09 19.48 26.74
C LYS A 271 -28.32 20.99 26.85
N LEU A 272 -28.88 21.62 25.83
CA LEU A 272 -29.24 23.05 25.82
C LEU A 272 -30.65 23.31 26.37
N GLY A 273 -31.37 22.26 26.81
CA GLY A 273 -32.67 22.39 27.49
C GLY A 273 -33.87 22.58 26.55
N GLY A 274 -33.73 22.28 25.25
CA GLY A 274 -34.85 22.30 24.30
C GLY A 274 -35.76 21.09 24.45
N THR A 275 -37.06 21.28 24.26
CA THR A 275 -38.05 20.20 24.14
C THR A 275 -38.26 19.84 22.68
N ILE A 276 -38.24 18.54 22.38
CA ILE A 276 -38.63 18.01 21.07
C ILE A 276 -40.14 17.83 21.14
N ASP A 277 -40.90 18.73 20.52
CA ASP A 277 -42.35 18.52 20.36
C ASP A 277 -42.58 17.39 19.36
N GLU A 278 -43.40 16.40 19.74
CA GLU A 278 -43.79 15.27 18.89
C GLU A 278 -44.51 15.77 17.61
N PRO A 279 -44.31 15.13 16.45
CA PRO A 279 -44.73 15.70 15.18
C PRO A 279 -46.22 15.43 14.93
N GLU A 280 -46.98 16.51 14.67
CA GLU A 280 -48.24 16.42 13.94
C GLU A 280 -47.95 16.15 12.46
N THR A 281 -48.72 15.21 11.92
CA THR A 281 -48.70 14.73 10.54
C THR A 281 -48.94 15.84 9.54
N GLU A 282 -48.02 16.06 8.61
CA GLU A 282 -48.34 16.49 7.24
C GLU A 282 -47.17 16.19 6.29
N ASN A 283 -47.55 15.78 5.08
CA ASN A 283 -46.71 15.19 4.04
C ASN A 283 -45.70 16.18 3.44
N GLU A 284 -44.52 15.64 3.11
CA GLU A 284 -43.79 15.73 1.82
C GLU A 284 -42.27 15.83 2.03
N SER A 285 -41.59 14.79 1.57
CA SER A 285 -40.22 14.73 1.03
C SER A 285 -39.23 15.84 1.41
N GLU A 286 -38.19 15.50 2.19
CA GLU A 286 -36.85 16.11 2.05
C GLU A 286 -35.84 15.41 2.98
N ASP A 287 -35.17 14.35 2.49
CA ASP A 287 -33.90 13.88 3.06
C ASP A 287 -33.09 13.07 2.03
N GLU A 288 -33.07 13.53 0.78
CA GLU A 288 -32.32 12.87 -0.29
C GLU A 288 -30.85 13.31 -0.39
N ASP A 289 -30.37 14.31 0.35
CA ASP A 289 -29.11 15.00 -0.02
C ASP A 289 -27.88 14.79 0.86
N LYS A 290 -27.87 13.76 1.73
CA LYS A 290 -26.65 13.35 2.49
C LYS A 290 -26.15 11.93 2.24
N LEU A 291 -26.79 11.13 1.39
CA LEU A 291 -26.26 9.81 1.05
C LEU A 291 -25.15 9.92 -0.01
N SER A 292 -24.01 9.25 0.26
CA SER A 292 -22.98 9.00 -0.77
C SER A 292 -23.65 8.44 -2.04
N PRO A 293 -23.25 8.86 -3.25
CA PRO A 293 -23.83 8.38 -4.51
C PRO A 293 -23.95 6.84 -4.61
N MET A 294 -23.06 6.13 -3.92
CA MET A 294 -23.05 4.67 -3.84
C MET A 294 -24.13 4.09 -2.91
N MET A 295 -24.43 4.77 -1.79
CA MET A 295 -25.51 4.37 -0.88
C MET A 295 -26.89 4.70 -1.47
N LYS A 296 -27.00 5.79 -2.26
CA LYS A 296 -28.23 6.08 -3.04
C LYS A 296 -28.58 4.90 -3.96
N GLN A 297 -27.60 4.42 -4.76
CA GLN A 297 -27.81 3.24 -5.61
C GLN A 297 -28.17 1.97 -4.83
N TYR A 298 -27.57 1.77 -3.65
CA TYR A 298 -27.93 0.64 -2.79
C TYR A 298 -29.39 0.74 -2.33
N GLN A 299 -29.81 1.91 -1.86
CA GLN A 299 -31.17 2.14 -1.36
C GLN A 299 -32.22 1.97 -2.47
N GLU A 300 -31.97 2.53 -3.65
CA GLU A 300 -32.84 2.34 -4.83
C GLU A 300 -33.01 0.85 -5.20
N LEU A 301 -31.95 0.05 -5.09
CA LEU A 301 -32.04 -1.40 -5.35
C LEU A 301 -32.73 -2.14 -4.21
N LYS A 302 -32.57 -1.69 -2.97
CA LYS A 302 -33.21 -2.29 -1.80
C LYS A 302 -34.71 -2.03 -1.78
N GLU A 303 -35.15 -0.84 -2.20
CA GLU A 303 -36.57 -0.51 -2.38
C GLU A 303 -37.24 -1.38 -3.44
N LYS A 304 -36.51 -1.73 -4.51
CA LYS A 304 -37.00 -2.65 -5.56
C LYS A 304 -37.00 -4.12 -5.12
N HIS A 305 -36.20 -4.47 -4.11
CA HIS A 305 -36.04 -5.84 -3.61
C HIS A 305 -36.07 -5.90 -2.07
N PRO A 306 -37.18 -5.50 -1.43
CA PRO A 306 -37.25 -5.38 0.02
C PRO A 306 -37.03 -6.71 0.74
N ASP A 307 -37.54 -7.80 0.16
CA ASP A 307 -37.49 -9.16 0.72
C ASP A 307 -36.17 -9.90 0.48
N SER A 308 -35.21 -9.27 -0.21
CA SER A 308 -33.94 -9.92 -0.57
C SER A 308 -32.78 -9.26 0.15
N THR A 309 -31.86 -10.07 0.66
CA THR A 309 -30.55 -9.61 1.14
C THR A 309 -29.67 -9.25 -0.07
N LEU A 310 -29.21 -8.00 -0.13
CA LEU A 310 -28.43 -7.51 -1.26
C LEU A 310 -26.93 -7.73 -1.06
N LEU A 311 -26.31 -8.54 -1.95
CA LEU A 311 -24.86 -8.61 -2.08
C LEU A 311 -24.40 -7.55 -3.09
N PHE A 312 -23.98 -6.39 -2.59
CA PHE A 312 -23.62 -5.24 -3.41
C PHE A 312 -22.12 -5.22 -3.74
N ARG A 313 -21.76 -5.22 -5.03
CA ARG A 313 -20.35 -5.29 -5.43
C ARG A 313 -19.62 -3.97 -5.30
N CYS A 314 -18.65 -3.94 -4.39
CA CYS A 314 -17.78 -2.82 -4.09
C CYS A 314 -16.34 -3.13 -4.52
N GLY A 315 -16.06 -3.04 -5.84
CA GLY A 315 -14.76 -3.42 -6.39
C GLY A 315 -14.53 -4.93 -6.27
N ASP A 316 -13.55 -5.33 -5.45
CA ASP A 316 -13.19 -6.74 -5.23
C ASP A 316 -13.99 -7.44 -4.11
N PHE A 317 -14.99 -6.78 -3.53
CA PHE A 317 -15.80 -7.30 -2.42
C PHE A 317 -17.29 -7.27 -2.73
N TYR A 318 -18.04 -8.20 -2.13
CA TYR A 318 -19.47 -8.06 -1.91
C TYR A 318 -19.72 -7.52 -0.50
N GLU A 319 -20.51 -6.46 -0.40
CA GLU A 319 -20.91 -5.83 0.86
C GLU A 319 -22.42 -5.85 1.03
N THR A 320 -22.86 -5.98 2.28
CA THR A 320 -24.24 -5.91 2.75
C THR A 320 -24.34 -4.78 3.76
N TYR A 321 -25.49 -4.13 3.87
CA TYR A 321 -25.67 -2.95 4.72
C TYR A 321 -26.89 -3.07 5.65
N HIS A 322 -26.88 -2.31 6.75
CA HIS A 322 -27.98 -2.26 7.73
C HIS A 322 -28.35 -3.66 8.27
N GLU A 323 -29.63 -4.02 8.29
CA GLU A 323 -30.10 -5.31 8.79
C GLU A 323 -29.54 -6.51 8.00
N ASP A 324 -29.31 -6.33 6.70
CA ASP A 324 -28.72 -7.37 5.84
C ASP A 324 -27.28 -7.66 6.28
N ALA A 325 -26.55 -6.64 6.74
CA ALA A 325 -25.20 -6.80 7.26
C ALA A 325 -25.17 -7.65 8.54
N GLU A 326 -26.09 -7.41 9.46
CA GLU A 326 -26.16 -8.17 10.71
C GLU A 326 -26.49 -9.65 10.45
N LYS A 327 -27.48 -9.91 9.60
CA LYS A 327 -27.86 -11.27 9.20
C LYS A 327 -26.69 -11.98 8.53
N THR A 328 -26.07 -11.32 7.55
CA THR A 328 -24.94 -11.87 6.78
C THR A 328 -23.73 -12.15 7.66
N ALA A 329 -23.36 -11.22 8.55
CA ALA A 329 -22.25 -11.40 9.49
C ALA A 329 -22.48 -12.62 10.40
N LYS A 330 -23.69 -12.76 10.93
CA LYS A 330 -24.06 -13.87 11.81
C LYS A 330 -24.06 -15.23 11.08
N ILE A 331 -24.62 -15.30 9.87
CA ILE A 331 -24.74 -16.56 9.11
C ILE A 331 -23.38 -17.01 8.57
N LEU A 332 -22.57 -16.07 8.07
CA LEU A 332 -21.28 -16.39 7.45
C LEU A 332 -20.13 -16.45 8.45
N GLY A 333 -20.31 -15.94 9.67
CA GLY A 333 -19.25 -15.84 10.67
C GLY A 333 -18.17 -14.81 10.28
N ILE A 334 -18.56 -13.74 9.59
CA ILE A 334 -17.66 -12.67 9.14
C ILE A 334 -17.81 -11.43 10.01
N THR A 335 -16.79 -10.57 10.01
CA THR A 335 -16.75 -9.36 10.85
C THR A 335 -17.84 -8.37 10.45
N LEU A 336 -18.71 -8.02 11.41
CA LEU A 336 -19.62 -6.88 11.30
C LEU A 336 -18.85 -5.60 11.63
N THR A 337 -18.88 -4.62 10.73
CA THR A 337 -18.24 -3.31 10.90
C THR A 337 -19.30 -2.22 10.89
N GLN A 338 -19.00 -1.06 11.49
CA GLN A 338 -19.92 0.07 11.55
C GLN A 338 -19.18 1.36 11.23
N ARG A 339 -19.74 2.16 10.30
CA ARG A 339 -19.21 3.46 9.90
C ARG A 339 -20.30 4.50 10.03
N GLY A 340 -20.21 5.36 11.05
CA GLY A 340 -21.34 6.19 11.46
C GLY A 340 -22.48 5.31 11.97
N GLU A 341 -23.67 5.46 11.40
CA GLU A 341 -24.86 4.66 11.74
C GLU A 341 -25.04 3.44 10.81
N ILE A 342 -24.22 3.31 9.77
CA ILE A 342 -24.35 2.25 8.76
C ILE A 342 -23.56 1.02 9.21
N LYS A 343 -24.27 -0.09 9.42
CA LYS A 343 -23.68 -1.42 9.66
C LYS A 343 -23.33 -2.09 8.33
N MET A 344 -22.18 -2.76 8.28
CA MET A 344 -21.60 -3.30 7.05
C MET A 344 -20.96 -4.66 7.30
N ALA A 345 -21.21 -5.61 6.41
CA ALA A 345 -20.53 -6.91 6.42
C ALA A 345 -20.23 -7.33 4.98
N GLY A 346 -19.05 -7.90 4.73
CA GLY A 346 -18.65 -8.23 3.38
C GLY A 346 -17.55 -9.27 3.29
N PHE A 347 -17.41 -9.84 2.10
CA PHE A 347 -16.42 -10.87 1.77
C PHE A 347 -15.88 -10.67 0.35
N PRO A 348 -14.70 -11.23 0.02
CA PRO A 348 -14.12 -11.06 -1.32
C PRO A 348 -15.01 -11.65 -2.43
N HIS A 349 -15.12 -10.99 -3.58
CA HIS A 349 -16.06 -11.37 -4.64
C HIS A 349 -15.85 -12.80 -5.16
N HIS A 350 -14.59 -13.26 -5.22
CA HIS A 350 -14.23 -14.61 -5.64
C HIS A 350 -14.68 -15.70 -4.66
N ALA A 351 -15.11 -15.32 -3.45
CA ALA A 351 -15.68 -16.24 -2.47
C ALA A 351 -17.21 -16.33 -2.55
N LEU A 352 -17.85 -15.75 -3.58
CA LEU A 352 -19.30 -15.83 -3.78
C LEU A 352 -19.80 -17.28 -3.82
N ASP A 353 -19.13 -18.14 -4.59
CA ASP A 353 -19.50 -19.56 -4.71
C ASP A 353 -19.42 -20.32 -3.38
N ILE A 354 -18.64 -19.82 -2.43
CA ILE A 354 -18.47 -20.40 -1.09
C ILE A 354 -19.55 -19.89 -0.13
N TYR A 355 -19.86 -18.59 -0.18
CA TYR A 355 -20.72 -17.93 0.79
C TYR A 355 -22.18 -17.86 0.39
N LEU A 356 -22.49 -17.71 -0.90
CA LEU A 356 -23.86 -17.66 -1.41
C LEU A 356 -24.67 -18.91 -1.01
N PRO A 357 -24.17 -20.16 -1.17
CA PRO A 357 -24.93 -21.33 -0.76
C PRO A 357 -25.17 -21.42 0.76
N LYS A 358 -24.37 -20.75 1.59
CA LYS A 358 -24.60 -20.69 3.05
C LYS A 358 -25.73 -19.73 3.38
N LEU A 359 -25.79 -18.58 2.71
CA LEU A 359 -26.89 -17.62 2.86
C LEU A 359 -28.21 -18.23 2.41
N ILE A 360 -28.24 -18.87 1.24
CA ILE A 360 -29.46 -19.52 0.73
C ILE A 360 -29.94 -20.64 1.67
N ARG A 361 -29.03 -21.50 2.15
CA ARG A 361 -29.37 -22.57 3.11
C ARG A 361 -29.89 -22.06 4.46
N SER A 362 -29.59 -20.81 4.82
CA SER A 362 -30.13 -20.18 6.02
C SER A 362 -31.54 -19.61 5.83
N GLY A 363 -32.13 -19.77 4.64
CA GLY A 363 -33.48 -19.29 4.31
C GLY A 363 -33.52 -17.86 3.80
N LEU A 364 -32.37 -17.23 3.51
CA LEU A 364 -32.34 -15.90 2.93
C LEU A 364 -32.52 -15.97 1.41
N ARG A 365 -33.41 -15.13 0.88
CA ARG A 365 -33.42 -14.76 -0.53
C ARG A 365 -32.31 -13.74 -0.76
N VAL A 366 -31.45 -13.98 -1.73
CA VAL A 366 -30.25 -13.15 -1.98
C VAL A 366 -30.31 -12.59 -3.40
N ALA A 367 -30.09 -11.28 -3.53
CA ALA A 367 -29.91 -10.63 -4.82
C ALA A 367 -28.46 -10.16 -4.97
N ILE A 368 -27.82 -10.56 -6.06
CA ILE A 368 -26.44 -10.19 -6.40
C ILE A 368 -26.49 -8.94 -7.25
N CYS A 369 -25.81 -7.88 -6.81
CA CYS A 369 -25.79 -6.59 -7.49
C CYS A 369 -24.39 -6.29 -8.01
N ASP A 370 -24.17 -6.55 -9.30
CA ASP A 370 -22.90 -6.34 -9.99
C ASP A 370 -22.83 -4.99 -10.71
N GLN A 371 -21.61 -4.63 -11.13
CA GLN A 371 -21.37 -3.49 -12.00
C GLN A 371 -21.79 -3.83 -13.44
N LEU A 372 -22.66 -3.01 -14.02
CA LEU A 372 -23.21 -3.23 -15.37
C LEU A 372 -22.31 -2.67 -16.49
N GLU A 373 -21.31 -1.85 -16.15
CA GLU A 373 -20.39 -1.22 -17.10
C GLU A 373 -18.93 -1.44 -16.68
N ALA A 374 -17.99 -1.42 -17.64
CA ALA A 374 -16.57 -1.52 -17.33
C ALA A 374 -16.08 -0.30 -16.51
N PRO A 375 -15.22 -0.48 -15.50
CA PRO A 375 -14.79 0.60 -14.61
C PRO A 375 -13.96 1.64 -15.37
N LYS A 376 -14.51 2.85 -15.54
CA LYS A 376 -13.77 4.02 -16.05
C LYS A 376 -13.17 4.79 -14.88
N ALA A 377 -11.93 5.24 -15.04
CA ALA A 377 -11.05 5.72 -13.96
C ALA A 377 -11.55 6.92 -13.12
N LYS A 378 -12.71 7.54 -13.41
CA LYS A 378 -13.21 8.74 -12.71
C LYS A 378 -14.74 8.86 -12.60
N SER A 379 -15.54 7.81 -12.83
CA SER A 379 -17.02 7.89 -12.74
C SER A 379 -17.63 6.74 -11.93
N LEU A 380 -18.65 7.04 -11.13
CA LEU A 380 -19.45 6.04 -10.43
C LEU A 380 -20.11 5.09 -11.44
N VAL A 381 -19.74 3.82 -11.40
CA VAL A 381 -20.28 2.78 -12.29
C VAL A 381 -21.70 2.42 -11.87
N LYS A 382 -22.63 2.34 -12.82
CA LYS A 382 -24.01 1.88 -12.56
C LYS A 382 -24.02 0.41 -12.14
N ARG A 383 -24.80 0.10 -11.11
CA ARG A 383 -24.98 -1.26 -10.60
C ARG A 383 -26.43 -1.68 -10.75
N GLY A 384 -26.64 -2.97 -10.96
CA GLY A 384 -27.97 -3.55 -11.03
C GLY A 384 -27.95 -5.00 -10.55
N VAL A 385 -29.13 -5.52 -10.23
CA VAL A 385 -29.29 -6.92 -9.88
C VAL A 385 -29.01 -7.77 -11.10
N THR A 386 -27.98 -8.61 -11.03
CA THR A 386 -27.61 -9.56 -12.08
C THR A 386 -28.26 -10.92 -11.86
N GLU A 387 -28.47 -11.30 -10.61
CA GLU A 387 -29.04 -12.59 -10.26
C GLU A 387 -29.81 -12.52 -8.94
N ILE A 388 -30.97 -13.20 -8.87
CA ILE A 388 -31.73 -13.39 -7.64
C ILE A 388 -31.79 -14.89 -7.36
N VAL A 389 -31.23 -15.29 -6.23
CA VAL A 389 -31.18 -16.69 -5.79
C VAL A 389 -32.09 -16.81 -4.57
N SER A 390 -33.03 -17.74 -4.64
CA SER A 390 -34.01 -17.98 -3.56
C SER A 390 -33.81 -19.39 -3.00
N PRO A 391 -34.05 -19.60 -1.69
CA PRO A 391 -34.13 -20.95 -1.13
C PRO A 391 -35.24 -21.73 -1.85
N GLN A 392 -34.97 -23.00 -2.18
CA GLN A 392 -35.98 -23.92 -2.73
C GLN A 392 -36.84 -24.52 -1.63
#